data_AF-A0A7G2CPG7-F1
#
_entry.id   AF-A0A7G2CPG7-F1
#
_cell.length_a   1.000
_cell.length_b   1.000
_cell.length_c   1.000
_cell.angle_alpha   90.00
_cell.angle_beta   90.00
_cell.angle_gamma   90.00
#
_symmetry.space_group_name_H-M   'P 1'
#
loop_
_entity.id
_entity.type
_entity.pdbx_description
1 polymer ?
#
loop_
_entity_poly.entity_id
_entity_poly.type
_entity_poly.pdbx_seq_one_letter_code
_entity_poly.pdbx_strand_id
1 'polypeptide(L)'
;MYDTLILENDKGEGVEIPIQYARDCYQLVREVESLVQPYPNGEEGSGSIPALDPSPSEETENNNNNNSPLRIDGLLCDKTTLELVKQYTLSYPNLTTDLPQPLLCPLHVLAQPHEMELLRRAERSAVHVQLLDIASYLKFDPLVQLTSAYISIRINEIARHAENIMVGAEQVRHFLQMVNEWTEEEMKCLEKEMAYALEVDPNAF
;
A
#
# COMPACT_ATOMS: atom_id res chain seq x y z
N MET A 1 -10.14 10.84 21.71
CA MET A 1 -9.26 11.10 20.55
C MET A 1 -8.37 9.88 20.48
N TYR A 2 -8.47 9.07 19.43
CA TYR A 2 -7.83 7.75 19.41
C TYR A 2 -6.31 7.86 19.58
N ASP A 3 -5.72 7.01 20.42
CA ASP A 3 -4.26 7.01 20.66
C ASP A 3 -3.51 6.11 19.66
N THR A 4 -4.22 5.14 19.07
CA THR A 4 -3.65 4.08 18.23
C THR A 4 -4.54 3.81 17.01
N LEU A 5 -3.89 3.53 15.89
CA LEU A 5 -4.46 2.91 14.69
C LEU A 5 -4.15 1.42 14.69
N ILE A 6 -5.17 0.59 14.46
CA ILE A 6 -5.03 -0.85 14.24
C ILE A 6 -5.21 -1.12 12.76
N LEU A 7 -4.18 -1.70 12.12
CA LEU A 7 -4.30 -2.30 10.80
C LEU A 7 -4.50 -3.80 10.97
N GLU A 8 -5.55 -4.38 10.40
CA GLU A 8 -5.88 -5.78 10.57
C GLU A 8 -6.20 -6.46 9.22
N ASN A 9 -5.66 -7.66 9.03
CA ASN A 9 -5.96 -8.46 7.86
C ASN A 9 -7.30 -9.20 7.95
N ASP A 10 -7.71 -9.83 6.86
CA ASP A 10 -8.90 -10.67 6.73
C ASP A 10 -8.93 -11.88 7.69
N LYS A 11 -7.78 -12.27 8.24
CA LYS A 11 -7.61 -13.36 9.23
C LYS A 11 -7.72 -12.88 10.68
N GLY A 12 -7.92 -11.58 10.92
CA GLY A 12 -7.97 -10.99 12.26
C GLY A 12 -6.60 -10.76 12.91
N GLU A 13 -5.52 -10.88 12.15
CA GLU A 13 -4.17 -10.56 12.60
C GLU A 13 -3.87 -9.09 12.30
N GLY A 14 -3.49 -8.33 13.34
CA GLY A 14 -3.26 -6.91 13.19
C GLY A 14 -2.00 -6.39 13.86
N VAL A 15 -1.67 -5.15 13.51
CA VAL A 15 -0.56 -4.39 14.06
C VAL A 15 -1.06 -3.05 14.57
N GLU A 16 -0.52 -2.63 15.71
CA GLU A 16 -0.80 -1.35 16.32
C GLU A 16 0.24 -0.31 15.93
N ILE A 17 -0.23 0.86 15.49
CA ILE A 17 0.57 2.00 15.07
C ILE A 17 0.09 3.23 15.86
N PRO A 18 0.97 3.98 16.55
CA PRO A 18 0.53 5.18 17.25
C PRO A 18 -0.08 6.18 16.27
N ILE A 19 -1.22 6.79 16.64
CA ILE A 19 -2.02 7.60 15.72
C ILE A 19 -1.24 8.77 15.11
N GLN A 20 -0.26 9.31 15.85
CA GLN A 20 0.56 10.44 15.41
C GLN A 20 1.34 10.08 14.14
N TYR A 21 2.05 8.95 14.16
CA TYR A 21 2.78 8.47 12.98
C TYR A 21 1.83 8.14 11.82
N ALA A 22 0.67 7.58 12.12
CA ALA A 22 -0.33 7.27 11.10
C ALA A 22 -0.87 8.54 10.42
N ARG A 23 -1.12 9.63 11.16
CA ARG A 23 -1.54 10.92 10.59
C ARG A 23 -0.46 11.55 9.72
N ASP A 24 0.79 11.45 10.15
CA ASP A 24 1.92 12.04 9.46
C ASP A 24 2.27 11.27 8.17
N CYS A 25 2.06 9.95 8.17
CA CYS A 25 2.44 9.07 7.06
C CYS A 25 1.30 8.73 6.09
N TYR A 26 0.06 8.56 6.58
CA TYR A 26 -1.05 8.02 5.78
C TYR A 26 -2.01 9.13 5.39
N GLN A 27 -2.11 9.41 4.09
CA GLN A 27 -3.13 10.36 3.63
C GLN A 27 -4.55 9.84 3.86
N LEU A 28 -4.77 8.52 3.79
CA LEU A 28 -6.09 7.94 4.06
C LEU A 28 -6.63 8.32 5.45
N VAL A 29 -5.79 8.29 6.49
CA VAL A 29 -6.20 8.65 7.86
C VAL A 29 -6.63 10.11 7.92
N ARG A 30 -5.87 11.01 7.29
CA ARG A 30 -6.19 12.45 7.24
C ARG A 30 -7.51 12.71 6.49
N GLU A 31 -7.75 12.00 5.39
CA GLU A 31 -8.99 12.10 4.63
C GLU A 31 -10.20 11.63 5.43
N VAL A 32 -10.11 10.47 6.09
CA VAL A 32 -11.19 9.96 6.94
C VAL A 32 -11.47 10.92 8.11
N GLU A 33 -10.43 11.43 8.77
CA GLU A 33 -10.61 12.42 9.84
C GLU A 33 -11.28 13.70 9.34
N SER A 34 -10.96 14.17 8.14
CA SER A 34 -11.58 15.36 7.54
C SER A 34 -13.09 15.19 7.26
N LEU A 35 -13.53 13.97 6.95
CA LEU A 35 -14.95 13.66 6.71
C LEU A 35 -15.76 13.54 8.01
N VAL A 36 -15.10 13.25 9.13
CA VAL A 36 -15.72 13.06 10.45
C VAL A 36 -15.79 14.37 11.24
N GLN A 37 -15.07 15.42 10.84
CA GLN A 37 -15.20 16.71 11.50
C GLN A 37 -16.62 17.27 11.33
N PRO A 38 -17.33 17.59 12.43
CA PRO A 38 -18.63 18.23 12.33
C PRO A 38 -18.45 19.58 11.65
N TYR A 39 -19.37 19.92 10.74
CA TYR A 39 -19.46 21.26 10.16
C TYR A 39 -19.23 22.31 11.25
N PRO A 40 -18.37 23.32 11.04
CA PRO A 40 -18.28 24.42 11.98
C PRO A 40 -19.69 25.02 12.05
N ASN A 41 -20.27 25.05 13.25
CA ASN A 41 -21.58 25.62 13.52
C ASN A 41 -21.67 26.97 12.80
N GLY A 42 -22.41 27.00 11.68
CA GLY A 42 -22.81 28.21 11.03
C GLY A 42 -23.73 28.94 12.00
N GLU A 43 -23.23 30.06 12.51
CA GLU A 43 -23.92 31.25 12.99
C GLU A 43 -25.36 31.08 13.51
N GLU A 44 -25.52 31.43 14.79
CA GLU A 44 -26.79 31.63 15.49
C GLU A 44 -27.76 32.51 14.69
N GLY A 45 -28.59 31.88 13.87
CA GLY A 45 -29.77 32.46 13.24
C GLY A 45 -31.00 32.16 14.07
N SER A 46 -31.33 33.07 14.99
CA SER A 46 -32.56 33.11 15.79
C SER A 46 -33.81 32.84 14.93
N GLY A 47 -34.48 31.71 15.18
CA GLY A 47 -35.76 31.34 14.60
C GLY A 47 -36.57 30.55 15.61
N SER A 48 -37.41 31.24 16.38
CA SER A 48 -38.29 30.65 17.39
C SER A 48 -39.33 29.72 16.76
N ILE A 49 -39.41 28.47 17.23
CA ILE A 49 -40.56 27.58 17.03
C ILE A 49 -41.11 27.21 18.42
N PRO A 50 -42.42 27.34 18.68
CA PRO A 50 -42.98 27.11 20.01
C PRO A 50 -43.20 25.63 20.33
N ALA A 51 -43.17 25.37 21.63
CA ALA A 51 -43.23 24.09 22.34
C ALA A 51 -44.42 23.19 22.00
N LEU A 52 -44.17 21.87 22.02
CA LEU A 52 -45.14 20.85 22.43
C LEU A 52 -44.53 20.01 23.56
N ASP A 53 -45.33 19.86 24.63
CA ASP A 53 -45.07 19.24 25.93
C ASP A 53 -44.94 17.69 25.87
N PRO A 54 -44.54 17.01 26.98
CA PRO A 54 -43.64 15.87 26.96
C PRO A 54 -44.31 14.53 27.33
N SER A 55 -43.60 13.42 27.10
CA SER A 55 -43.85 12.15 27.78
C SER A 55 -42.57 11.33 27.86
N PRO A 56 -42.43 10.47 28.88
CA PRO A 56 -41.22 10.46 29.71
C PRO A 56 -40.30 9.27 29.47
N SER A 57 -39.03 9.48 29.86
CA SER A 57 -38.05 8.50 30.33
C SER A 57 -37.66 7.37 29.38
N GLU A 58 -36.45 7.47 28.84
CA GLU A 58 -35.34 6.62 29.30
C GLU A 58 -34.03 7.40 29.18
N GLU A 59 -33.46 7.70 30.34
CA GLU A 59 -32.09 8.17 30.49
C GLU A 59 -31.17 7.07 29.96
N THR A 60 -30.71 7.20 28.71
CA THR A 60 -29.53 6.46 28.27
C THR A 60 -28.34 7.42 28.37
N GLU A 61 -27.65 7.27 29.48
CA GLU A 61 -26.32 7.75 29.79
C GLU A 61 -25.50 8.07 28.54
N ASN A 62 -25.27 9.37 28.34
CA ASN A 62 -24.31 9.93 27.40
C ASN A 62 -22.89 9.62 27.92
N ASN A 63 -22.47 8.36 27.87
CA ASN A 63 -21.11 7.93 28.19
C ASN A 63 -20.21 8.13 26.96
N ASN A 64 -19.94 9.40 26.64
CA ASN A 64 -18.99 9.83 25.61
C ASN A 64 -17.53 9.66 26.10
N ASN A 65 -17.14 8.42 26.36
CA ASN A 65 -15.74 8.00 26.55
C ASN A 65 -15.32 6.94 25.51
N ASN A 66 -15.81 7.09 24.27
CA ASN A 66 -15.44 6.22 23.16
C ASN A 66 -14.02 6.53 22.65
N ASN A 67 -13.01 6.06 23.37
CA ASN A 67 -11.61 6.03 22.92
C ASN A 67 -11.29 4.74 22.16
N SER A 68 -12.24 4.21 21.39
CA SER A 68 -12.08 2.96 20.63
C SER A 68 -11.06 3.17 19.51
N PRO A 69 -9.94 2.41 19.44
CA PRO A 69 -8.89 2.67 18.46
C PRO A 69 -9.44 2.75 17.04
N LEU A 70 -8.88 3.66 16.23
CA LEU A 70 -9.20 3.71 14.80
C LEU A 70 -8.75 2.39 14.20
N ARG A 71 -9.62 1.71 13.45
CA ARG A 71 -9.35 0.39 12.89
C ARG A 71 -9.57 0.41 11.39
N ILE A 72 -8.62 -0.14 10.66
CA ILE A 72 -8.73 -0.47 9.25
C ILE A 72 -8.64 -1.99 9.18
N ASP A 73 -9.76 -2.62 8.86
CA ASP A 73 -9.93 -4.07 8.83
C ASP A 73 -10.10 -4.60 7.40
N GLY A 74 -10.08 -5.93 7.27
CA GLY A 74 -10.31 -6.61 5.99
C GLY A 74 -9.18 -6.40 4.96
N LEU A 75 -7.97 -6.08 5.42
CA LEU A 75 -6.82 -5.91 4.53
C LEU A 75 -6.41 -7.28 3.95
N LEU A 76 -6.44 -7.41 2.62
CA LEU A 76 -6.05 -8.62 1.91
C LEU A 76 -4.52 -8.76 1.84
N CYS A 77 -3.89 -8.97 3.00
CA CYS A 77 -2.44 -9.10 3.11
C CYS A 77 -2.02 -9.97 4.29
N ASP A 78 -0.81 -10.51 4.22
CA ASP A 78 -0.24 -11.29 5.31
C ASP A 78 0.22 -10.39 6.46
N LYS A 79 0.23 -10.94 7.67
CA LYS A 79 0.73 -10.23 8.87
C LYS A 79 2.15 -9.68 8.67
N THR A 80 3.01 -10.39 7.95
CA THR A 80 4.36 -9.93 7.61
C THR A 80 4.34 -8.58 6.88
N THR A 81 3.39 -8.40 5.95
CA THR A 81 3.21 -7.14 5.21
C THR A 81 2.84 -6.01 6.16
N LEU A 82 1.90 -6.24 7.07
CA LEU A 82 1.49 -5.27 8.08
C LEU A 82 2.64 -4.87 9.01
N GLU A 83 3.48 -5.82 9.42
CA GLU A 83 4.65 -5.51 10.25
C GLU A 83 5.72 -4.72 9.50
N LEU A 84 5.90 -4.95 8.21
CA LEU A 84 6.81 -4.14 7.38
C LEU A 84 6.27 -2.71 7.23
N VAL A 85 4.97 -2.54 7.00
CA VAL A 85 4.32 -1.22 6.96
C VAL A 85 4.52 -0.49 8.29
N LYS A 86 4.23 -1.15 9.42
CA LYS A 86 4.48 -0.60 10.75
C LYS A 86 5.95 -0.21 10.95
N GLN A 87 6.88 -1.09 10.62
CA GLN A 87 8.31 -0.84 10.76
C GLN A 87 8.75 0.40 9.96
N TYR A 88 8.27 0.53 8.72
CA TYR A 88 8.57 1.69 7.88
C TYR A 88 7.94 2.98 8.44
N THR A 89 6.68 2.93 8.86
CA THR A 89 5.97 4.07 9.48
C THR A 89 6.67 4.59 10.73
N LEU A 90 7.19 3.69 11.57
CA LEU A 90 7.94 4.06 12.77
C LEU A 90 9.33 4.63 12.47
N SER A 91 9.79 4.60 11.22
CA SER A 91 11.07 5.21 10.79
C SER A 91 10.93 6.70 10.44
N TYR A 92 9.70 7.24 10.43
CA TYR A 92 9.45 8.67 10.28
C TYR A 92 10.14 9.49 11.39
N PRO A 93 10.74 10.67 11.08
CA PRO A 93 10.71 11.39 9.79
C PRO A 93 11.81 11.02 8.78
N ASN A 94 12.60 9.98 9.05
CA ASN A 94 13.78 9.64 8.24
C ASN A 94 13.43 8.76 7.02
N LEU A 95 12.40 9.14 6.28
CA LEU A 95 11.93 8.42 5.09
C LEU A 95 12.48 9.08 3.82
N THR A 96 12.82 8.28 2.82
CA THR A 96 13.13 8.80 1.49
C THR A 96 11.85 9.24 0.80
N THR A 97 11.78 10.52 0.43
CA THR A 97 10.67 11.11 -0.33
C THR A 97 11.15 11.57 -1.70
N ASP A 98 10.20 11.81 -2.60
CA ASP A 98 10.42 12.46 -3.90
C ASP A 98 11.43 11.73 -4.80
N LEU A 99 11.34 10.40 -4.85
CA LEU A 99 12.17 9.59 -5.73
C LEU A 99 11.87 9.95 -7.20
N PRO A 100 12.91 10.24 -8.01
CA PRO A 100 12.71 10.60 -9.41
C PRO A 100 12.13 9.43 -10.20
N GLN A 101 11.17 9.71 -11.06
CA GLN A 101 10.60 8.76 -12.01
C GLN A 101 10.80 9.29 -13.44
N PRO A 102 11.62 8.64 -14.30
CA PRO A 102 12.39 7.41 -14.02
C PRO A 102 13.57 7.66 -13.08
N LEU A 103 14.05 6.59 -12.44
CA LEU A 103 15.25 6.66 -11.61
C LEU A 103 16.47 7.06 -12.46
N LEU A 104 17.19 8.09 -12.02
CA LEU A 104 18.39 8.58 -12.70
C LEU A 104 19.68 7.85 -12.26
N CYS A 105 19.62 7.15 -11.12
CA CYS A 105 20.73 6.36 -10.59
C CYS A 105 20.19 5.16 -9.79
N PRO A 106 21.04 4.19 -9.42
CA PRO A 106 20.61 3.01 -8.68
C PRO A 106 19.90 3.36 -7.37
N LEU A 107 18.80 2.68 -7.05
CA LEU A 107 17.97 3.00 -5.89
C LEU A 107 18.74 2.99 -4.56
N HIS A 108 19.73 2.10 -4.40
CA HIS A 108 20.54 2.04 -3.17
C HIS A 108 21.40 3.29 -2.91
N VAL A 109 21.54 4.17 -3.91
CA VAL A 109 22.22 5.48 -3.77
C VAL A 109 21.25 6.55 -3.26
N LEU A 110 19.95 6.39 -3.55
CA LEU A 110 18.90 7.35 -3.21
C LEU A 110 18.18 6.99 -1.90
N ALA A 111 17.86 5.71 -1.72
CA ALA A 111 17.18 5.18 -0.55
C ALA A 111 18.14 4.94 0.61
N GLN A 112 17.62 5.03 1.83
CA GLN A 112 18.39 4.78 3.04
C GLN A 112 18.71 3.28 3.18
N PRO A 113 19.80 2.91 3.89
CA PRO A 113 20.19 1.50 4.04
C PRO A 113 19.11 0.62 4.68
N HIS A 114 18.36 1.16 5.64
CA HIS A 114 17.29 0.42 6.33
C HIS A 114 16.08 0.17 5.43
N GLU A 115 15.79 1.09 4.50
CA GLU A 115 14.72 0.97 3.51
C GLU A 115 15.05 -0.11 2.48
N MET A 116 16.31 -0.15 2.02
CA MET A 116 16.78 -1.21 1.14
C MET A 116 16.72 -2.59 1.80
N GLU A 117 17.01 -2.71 3.10
CA GLU A 117 16.86 -3.99 3.80
C GLU A 117 15.40 -4.38 3.99
N LEU A 118 14.52 -3.41 4.25
CA LEU A 118 13.07 -3.63 4.31
C LEU A 118 12.55 -4.22 2.98
N LEU A 119 12.93 -3.63 1.85
CA LEU A 119 12.53 -4.09 0.51
C LEU A 119 13.06 -5.50 0.21
N ARG A 120 14.34 -5.78 0.53
CA ARG A 120 14.90 -7.13 0.37
C ARG A 120 14.19 -8.16 1.24
N ARG A 121 13.82 -7.78 2.47
CA ARG A 121 13.04 -8.65 3.35
C ARG A 121 11.65 -8.92 2.77
N ALA A 122 10.99 -7.90 2.21
CA ALA A 122 9.71 -8.06 1.53
C ALA A 122 9.81 -9.01 0.32
N GLU A 123 10.88 -8.90 -0.48
CA GLU A 123 11.15 -9.83 -1.59
C GLU A 123 11.39 -11.26 -1.10
N ARG A 124 12.28 -11.46 -0.12
CA ARG A 124 12.58 -12.80 0.45
C ARG A 124 11.34 -13.48 1.03
N SER A 125 10.44 -12.70 1.61
CA SER A 125 9.16 -13.18 2.15
C SER A 125 8.05 -13.25 1.11
N ALA A 126 8.31 -12.90 -0.16
CA ALA A 126 7.32 -12.88 -1.23
C ALA A 126 6.06 -12.04 -0.84
N VAL A 127 6.27 -10.86 -0.27
CA VAL A 127 5.18 -9.92 0.11
C VAL A 127 5.34 -8.53 -0.49
N HIS A 128 6.31 -8.34 -1.40
CA HIS A 128 6.61 -7.02 -1.98
C HIS A 128 5.45 -6.44 -2.82
N VAL A 129 4.66 -7.28 -3.50
CA VAL A 129 3.44 -6.85 -4.20
C VAL A 129 2.37 -6.41 -3.20
N GLN A 130 2.07 -7.24 -2.19
CA GLN A 130 1.14 -6.88 -1.12
C GLN A 130 1.58 -5.60 -0.39
N LEU A 131 2.88 -5.40 -0.19
CA LEU A 131 3.43 -4.18 0.42
C LEU A 131 3.11 -2.94 -0.42
N LEU A 132 3.25 -3.03 -1.75
CA LEU A 132 2.87 -1.95 -2.66
C LEU A 132 1.35 -1.70 -2.61
N ASP A 133 0.53 -2.76 -2.58
CA ASP A 133 -0.92 -2.65 -2.54
C ASP A 133 -1.40 -1.95 -1.25
N ILE A 134 -0.90 -2.38 -0.10
CA ILE A 134 -1.25 -1.76 1.20
C ILE A 134 -0.71 -0.34 1.29
N ALA A 135 0.50 -0.07 0.83
CA ALA A 135 1.03 1.29 0.78
C ALA A 135 0.15 2.21 -0.09
N SER A 136 -0.33 1.70 -1.23
CA SER A 136 -1.21 2.43 -2.14
C SER A 136 -2.59 2.67 -1.51
N TYR A 137 -3.15 1.65 -0.88
CA TYR A 137 -4.43 1.73 -0.17
C TYR A 137 -4.40 2.78 0.95
N LEU A 138 -3.34 2.77 1.78
CA LEU A 138 -3.15 3.74 2.86
C LEU A 138 -2.76 5.15 2.35
N LYS A 139 -2.47 5.27 1.04
CA LYS A 139 -1.90 6.48 0.42
C LYS A 139 -0.63 6.92 1.17
N PHE A 140 0.30 5.98 1.33
CA PHE A 140 1.58 6.19 1.99
C PHE A 140 2.67 6.44 0.93
N ASP A 141 2.69 7.66 0.38
CA ASP A 141 3.47 8.00 -0.82
C ASP A 141 4.95 7.61 -0.77
N PRO A 142 5.71 7.84 0.32
CA PRO A 142 7.11 7.42 0.40
C PRO A 142 7.28 5.91 0.21
N LEU A 143 6.40 5.09 0.82
CA LEU A 143 6.46 3.63 0.70
C LEU A 143 6.03 3.16 -0.69
N VAL A 144 5.04 3.81 -1.30
CA VAL A 144 4.61 3.54 -2.68
C VAL A 144 5.75 3.81 -3.65
N GLN A 145 6.38 4.99 -3.57
CA GLN A 145 7.49 5.36 -4.45
C GLN A 145 8.68 4.41 -4.28
N LEU A 146 9.05 4.10 -3.04
CA LEU A 146 10.15 3.21 -2.73
C LEU A 146 9.90 1.77 -3.26
N THR A 147 8.72 1.22 -2.99
CA THR A 147 8.38 -0.16 -3.36
C THR A 147 8.20 -0.31 -4.86
N SER A 148 7.52 0.64 -5.52
CA SER A 148 7.37 0.63 -6.98
C SER A 148 8.71 0.77 -7.70
N ALA A 149 9.58 1.68 -7.23
CA ALA A 149 10.94 1.84 -7.76
C ALA A 149 11.76 0.55 -7.64
N TYR A 150 11.68 -0.12 -6.48
CA TYR A 150 12.36 -1.41 -6.26
C TYR A 150 11.84 -2.50 -7.21
N ILE A 151 10.51 -2.65 -7.31
CA ILE A 151 9.87 -3.63 -8.20
C ILE A 151 10.27 -3.38 -9.65
N SER A 152 10.26 -2.14 -10.12
CA SER A 152 10.69 -1.80 -11.48
C SER A 152 12.15 -2.17 -11.75
N ILE A 153 13.06 -1.95 -10.79
CA ILE A 153 14.46 -2.38 -10.90
C ILE A 153 14.54 -3.91 -11.01
N ARG A 154 13.84 -4.64 -10.14
CA ARG A 154 13.86 -6.11 -10.13
C ARG A 154 13.31 -6.71 -11.42
N ILE A 155 12.23 -6.15 -11.97
CA ILE A 155 11.69 -6.55 -13.28
C ILE A 155 12.73 -6.37 -14.38
N ASN A 156 13.38 -5.20 -14.44
CA ASN A 156 14.42 -4.93 -15.43
C ASN A 156 15.66 -5.84 -15.24
N GLU A 157 16.04 -6.14 -13.99
CA GLU A 157 17.11 -7.09 -13.71
C GLU A 157 16.75 -8.52 -14.17
N ILE A 158 15.53 -8.99 -13.88
CA ILE A 158 15.04 -10.28 -14.37
C ILE A 158 15.08 -10.33 -15.90
N ALA A 159 14.52 -9.30 -16.56
CA ALA A 159 14.47 -9.23 -18.01
C ALA A 159 15.88 -9.27 -18.65
N ARG A 160 16.85 -8.56 -18.07
CA ARG A 160 18.24 -8.51 -18.58
C ARG A 160 19.04 -9.80 -18.38
N HIS A 161 18.72 -10.59 -17.37
CA HIS A 161 19.44 -11.84 -17.07
C HIS A 161 18.75 -13.07 -17.67
N ALA A 162 17.57 -12.92 -18.26
CA ALA A 162 16.85 -14.01 -18.89
C ALA A 162 17.53 -14.48 -20.18
N GLU A 163 17.53 -15.81 -20.40
CA GLU A 163 18.10 -16.40 -21.61
C GLU A 163 17.30 -16.05 -22.87
N ASN A 164 16.00 -15.85 -22.72
CA ASN A 164 15.08 -15.39 -23.76
C ASN A 164 13.85 -14.73 -23.13
N ILE A 165 13.06 -14.05 -23.97
CA ILE A 165 11.87 -13.30 -23.54
C ILE A 165 10.81 -14.18 -22.84
N MET A 166 10.66 -15.45 -23.24
CA MET A 166 9.68 -16.36 -22.64
C MET A 166 10.07 -16.73 -21.21
N VAL A 167 11.34 -17.06 -21.01
CA VAL A 167 11.90 -17.34 -19.67
C VAL A 167 11.84 -16.09 -18.80
N GLY A 168 12.19 -14.92 -19.34
CA GLY A 168 12.11 -13.65 -18.63
C GLY A 168 10.68 -13.31 -18.20
N ALA A 169 9.70 -13.48 -19.10
CA ALA A 169 8.30 -13.25 -18.80
C ALA A 169 7.78 -14.20 -17.69
N GLU A 170 8.18 -15.48 -17.71
CA GLU A 170 7.80 -16.43 -16.66
C GLU A 170 8.44 -16.06 -15.31
N GLN A 171 9.70 -15.66 -15.29
CA GLN A 171 10.37 -15.20 -14.07
C GLN A 171 9.73 -13.92 -13.51
N VAL A 172 9.33 -12.97 -14.38
CA VAL A 172 8.61 -11.76 -13.97
C VAL A 172 7.24 -12.12 -13.38
N ARG A 173 6.49 -13.04 -14.02
CA ARG A 173 5.22 -13.53 -13.46
C ARG A 173 5.40 -14.15 -12.08
N HIS A 174 6.41 -15.00 -11.91
CA HIS A 174 6.70 -15.63 -10.62
C HIS A 174 7.07 -14.59 -9.55
N PHE A 175 7.90 -13.61 -9.91
CA PHE A 175 8.27 -12.50 -9.04
C PHE A 175 7.03 -11.71 -8.60
N LEU A 176 6.17 -11.32 -9.55
CA LEU A 176 4.93 -10.57 -9.29
C LEU A 176 3.78 -11.42 -8.76
N GLN A 177 3.96 -12.73 -8.58
CA GLN A 177 2.92 -13.68 -8.16
C GLN A 177 1.69 -13.67 -9.07
N MET A 178 1.91 -13.46 -10.37
CA MET A 178 0.87 -13.45 -11.38
C MET A 178 0.68 -14.86 -11.94
N VAL A 179 -0.58 -15.26 -12.09
CA VAL A 179 -0.93 -16.49 -12.80
C VAL A 179 -0.82 -16.22 -14.30
N ASN A 180 -0.31 -17.20 -15.06
CA ASN A 180 -0.37 -17.13 -16.52
C ASN A 180 -1.80 -17.42 -16.97
N GLU A 181 -2.44 -16.45 -17.60
CA GLU A 181 -3.82 -16.58 -18.11
C GLU A 181 -3.88 -17.15 -19.54
N TRP A 182 -2.72 -17.30 -20.20
CA TRP A 182 -2.66 -17.77 -21.58
C TRP A 182 -2.74 -19.28 -21.64
N THR A 183 -3.52 -19.78 -22.60
CA THR A 183 -3.63 -21.21 -22.89
C THR A 183 -2.32 -21.79 -23.42
N GLU A 184 -2.18 -23.12 -23.37
CA GLU A 184 -1.01 -23.78 -23.93
C GLU A 184 -0.84 -23.50 -25.43
N GLU A 185 -1.94 -23.42 -26.17
CA GLU A 185 -1.93 -23.08 -27.59
C GLU A 185 -1.42 -21.66 -27.84
N GLU A 186 -1.91 -20.67 -27.08
CA GLU A 186 -1.46 -19.28 -27.17
C GLU A 186 0.02 -19.14 -26.82
N MET A 187 0.48 -19.84 -25.78
CA MET A 187 1.90 -19.86 -25.38
C MET A 187 2.80 -20.45 -26.48
N LYS A 188 2.36 -21.53 -27.16
CA LYS A 188 3.09 -22.11 -28.31
C LYS A 188 3.12 -21.19 -29.51
N CYS A 189 2.04 -20.44 -29.76
CA CYS A 189 2.02 -19.44 -30.82
C CYS A 189 2.98 -18.30 -30.51
N LEU A 190 2.96 -17.77 -29.29
CA LEU A 190 3.89 -16.73 -28.85
C LEU A 190 5.35 -17.16 -28.98
N GLU A 191 5.68 -18.38 -28.55
CA GLU A 191 7.06 -18.90 -28.66
C GLU A 191 7.55 -18.93 -30.11
N LYS A 192 6.68 -19.32 -31.06
CA LYS A 192 7.00 -19.30 -32.49
C LYS A 192 7.18 -17.89 -33.03
N GLU A 193 6.31 -16.96 -32.61
CA GLU A 193 6.42 -15.55 -33.03
C GLU A 193 7.71 -14.90 -32.52
N MET A 194 8.10 -15.18 -31.27
CA MET A 194 9.35 -14.67 -30.68
C MET A 194 10.58 -15.30 -31.34
N ALA A 195 10.55 -16.60 -31.64
CA ALA A 195 11.61 -17.26 -32.40
C ALA A 195 11.76 -16.67 -33.80
N TYR A 196 10.65 -16.44 -34.50
CA TYR A 196 10.65 -15.81 -35.82
C TYR A 196 11.19 -14.37 -35.77
N ALA A 197 10.82 -13.59 -34.73
CA ALA A 197 11.35 -12.25 -34.55
C ALA A 197 12.88 -12.23 -34.41
N LEU A 198 13.45 -13.16 -33.64
CA LEU A 198 14.91 -13.33 -33.51
C LEU A 198 15.59 -13.78 -34.81
N GLU A 199 14.92 -14.62 -35.60
CA GLU A 199 15.43 -15.03 -36.93
C GLU A 199 15.51 -13.86 -37.90
N VAL A 200 14.52 -12.95 -37.86
CA VAL A 200 14.43 -11.78 -38.75
C VAL A 200 15.34 -10.65 -38.28
N ASP A 201 15.40 -10.39 -36.98
CA ASP A 201 16.28 -9.41 -36.34
C ASP A 201 16.90 -9.99 -35.06
N PRO A 202 18.19 -10.37 -35.10
CA PRO A 202 18.90 -10.88 -33.93
C PRO A 202 18.99 -9.89 -32.75
N ASN A 203 18.64 -8.61 -32.95
CA ASN A 203 18.66 -7.58 -31.90
C ASN A 203 17.26 -7.10 -31.49
N ALA A 204 16.19 -7.85 -31.80
CA ALA A 204 14.82 -7.44 -31.53
C ALA A 204 14.48 -7.21 -30.04
N PHE A 205 15.32 -7.68 -29.10
CA PHE A 205 15.05 -7.72 -27.66
C PHE A 205 16.26 -7.31 -26.83
#